data_AF-A0AAE1NJS8-F1
#
_entry.id   AF-A0AAE1NJS8-F1
#
_cell.length_a   1.000
_cell.length_b   1.000
_cell.length_c   1.000
_cell.angle_alpha   90.00
_cell.angle_beta   90.00
_cell.angle_gamma   90.00
#
_symmetry.space_group_name_H-M   'P 1'
#
loop_
_entity.id
_entity.type
_entity.pdbx_description
1 polymer ?
#
loop_
_entity_poly.entity_id
_entity_poly.type
_entity_poly.pdbx_seq_one_letter_code
_entity_poly.pdbx_strand_id
1 'polypeptide(L)'
;MPDSHILPVTINGIGAVMYVDNGCTSCFIRYERAQLLGMLWYMVDRLNVQLFMWSQVKIFHMYVVKNVPVQIKGGPLFLLNGLVFPKGETPSHVLDIMLDNGTLRKLGVIQSFHRNHSTLYFPSNDLIYASKKEDCPMQYVIKGYLSSPKVATQVIIHMDSGASTLFVSKRCMSLLNRTLPPRHINMLIRNKLWLHTNGLIKLAGNNAHDIVFGYQFLSRNNFILDYKNLKMYLKVNGQYYESKLSAELVALNEGKENK
;
A
#
# COMPACT_ATOMS: atom_id res chain seq x y z
N MET A 1 -13.86 0.51 -7.82
CA MET A 1 -12.49 0.85 -8.25
C MET A 1 -12.35 0.38 -9.69
N PRO A 2 -11.74 1.13 -10.62
CA PRO A 2 -11.44 0.59 -11.94
C PRO A 2 -10.46 -0.58 -11.83
N ASP A 3 -10.53 -1.54 -12.75
CA ASP A 3 -9.96 -2.89 -12.73
C ASP A 3 -8.41 -2.99 -12.71
N SER A 4 -7.70 -1.98 -12.24
CA SER A 4 -6.27 -1.78 -12.54
C SER A 4 -5.26 -2.28 -11.49
N HIS A 5 -5.70 -3.05 -10.49
CA HIS A 5 -4.84 -3.61 -9.42
C HIS A 5 -5.09 -5.08 -9.12
N ILE A 6 -5.69 -5.80 -10.06
CA ILE A 6 -5.99 -7.20 -9.88
C ILE A 6 -4.76 -8.04 -10.22
N LEU A 7 -4.42 -8.97 -9.33
CA LEU A 7 -3.42 -10.00 -9.52
C LEU A 7 -4.15 -11.35 -9.54
N PRO A 8 -4.28 -12.00 -10.72
CA PRO A 8 -4.90 -13.31 -10.80
C PRO A 8 -4.03 -14.36 -10.10
N VAL A 9 -4.64 -15.15 -9.22
CA VAL A 9 -3.96 -16.17 -8.43
C VAL A 9 -4.75 -17.47 -8.36
N THR A 10 -4.11 -18.54 -7.90
CA THR A 10 -4.72 -19.80 -7.51
C THR A 10 -4.33 -20.11 -6.06
N ILE A 11 -5.34 -20.39 -5.23
CA ILE A 11 -5.17 -20.71 -3.80
C ILE A 11 -5.90 -22.02 -3.54
N ASN A 12 -5.20 -23.03 -3.02
CA ASN A 12 -5.74 -24.39 -2.81
C ASN A 12 -6.47 -24.94 -4.06
N GLY A 13 -5.92 -24.70 -5.26
CA GLY A 13 -6.51 -25.13 -6.53
C GLY A 13 -7.68 -24.28 -7.04
N ILE A 14 -8.14 -23.29 -6.28
CA ILE A 14 -9.27 -22.43 -6.65
C ILE A 14 -8.75 -21.09 -7.19
N GLY A 15 -9.25 -20.68 -8.35
CA GLY A 15 -8.93 -19.39 -8.97
C GLY A 15 -9.50 -18.22 -8.17
N ALA A 16 -8.69 -17.19 -7.96
CA ALA A 16 -9.05 -15.98 -7.23
C ALA A 16 -8.32 -14.74 -7.77
N VAL A 17 -8.64 -13.59 -7.19
CA VAL A 17 -7.99 -12.32 -7.48
C VAL A 17 -7.52 -11.70 -6.17
N MET A 18 -6.27 -11.24 -6.16
CA MET A 18 -5.76 -10.35 -5.13
C MET A 18 -5.74 -8.91 -5.64
N TYR A 19 -5.93 -7.95 -4.75
CA TYR A 19 -5.85 -6.52 -5.01
C TYR A 19 -4.54 -5.99 -4.46
N VAL A 20 -3.68 -5.46 -5.32
CA VAL A 20 -2.35 -4.97 -4.95
C VAL A 20 -2.48 -3.64 -4.22
N ASP A 21 -2.12 -3.63 -2.94
CA ASP A 21 -2.20 -2.45 -2.06
C ASP A 21 -0.91 -2.30 -1.25
N ASN A 22 0.04 -1.55 -1.81
CA ASN A 22 1.29 -1.25 -1.12
C ASN A 22 1.14 -0.18 -0.03
N GLY A 23 -0.06 0.37 0.18
CA GLY A 23 -0.38 1.25 1.31
C GLY A 23 -0.74 0.48 2.59
N CYS A 24 -1.12 -0.79 2.44
CA CYS A 24 -1.38 -1.69 3.55
C CYS A 24 -0.08 -2.35 4.07
N THR A 25 0.03 -2.43 5.40
CA THR A 25 1.17 -3.06 6.09
C THR A 25 1.02 -4.56 6.30
N SER A 26 -0.21 -5.08 6.20
CA SER A 26 -0.55 -6.48 6.39
C SER A 26 -1.55 -6.93 5.32
N CYS A 27 -1.44 -8.18 4.87
CA CYS A 27 -2.40 -8.73 3.93
C CYS A 27 -3.75 -8.87 4.62
N PHE A 28 -4.80 -8.29 4.04
CA PHE A 28 -6.15 -8.37 4.59
C PHE A 28 -7.04 -9.24 3.73
N ILE A 29 -7.83 -10.11 4.35
CA ILE A 29 -8.65 -11.09 3.64
C ILE A 29 -10.08 -11.01 4.18
N ARG A 30 -11.05 -10.89 3.28
CA ARG A 30 -12.47 -11.00 3.62
C ARG A 30 -12.81 -12.42 4.10
N TYR A 31 -13.62 -12.53 5.16
CA TYR A 31 -13.98 -13.81 5.77
C TYR A 31 -14.56 -14.81 4.76
N GLU A 32 -15.55 -14.39 3.98
CA GLU A 32 -16.25 -15.26 3.03
C GLU A 32 -15.29 -15.80 1.96
N ARG A 33 -14.30 -15.00 1.56
CA ARG A 33 -13.27 -15.43 0.62
C ARG A 33 -12.29 -16.41 1.25
N ALA A 34 -11.81 -16.14 2.46
CA ALA A 34 -10.95 -17.07 3.19
C ALA A 34 -11.60 -18.44 3.36
N GLN A 35 -12.91 -18.46 3.67
CA GLN A 35 -13.69 -19.68 3.79
C GLN A 35 -13.79 -20.42 2.46
N LEU A 36 -14.21 -19.73 1.39
CA LEU A 36 -14.35 -20.31 0.05
C LEU A 36 -13.05 -20.90 -0.48
N LEU A 37 -11.91 -20.24 -0.23
CA LEU A 37 -10.60 -20.67 -0.69
C LEU A 37 -9.91 -21.67 0.25
N GLY A 38 -10.55 -22.09 1.35
CA GLY A 38 -9.94 -23.01 2.33
C GLY A 38 -8.76 -22.42 3.10
N MET A 39 -8.60 -21.09 3.14
CA MET A 39 -7.49 -20.42 3.83
C MET A 39 -7.61 -20.54 5.36
N LEU A 40 -8.83 -20.72 5.88
CA LEU A 40 -9.07 -20.88 7.32
C LEU A 40 -8.48 -22.17 7.89
N TRP A 41 -8.14 -23.16 7.07
CA TRP A 41 -7.38 -24.35 7.51
C TRP A 41 -5.95 -24.03 7.95
N TYR A 42 -5.43 -22.88 7.52
CA TYR A 42 -4.10 -22.37 7.87
C TYR A 42 -4.15 -21.37 9.03
N MET A 43 -5.29 -21.26 9.71
CA MET A 43 -5.44 -20.39 10.87
C MET A 43 -4.56 -20.89 12.02
N VAL A 44 -3.75 -19.99 12.55
CA VAL A 44 -2.84 -20.30 13.68
C VAL A 44 -3.20 -19.54 14.95
N ASP A 45 -3.95 -18.43 14.84
CA ASP A 45 -4.22 -17.55 15.98
C ASP A 45 -5.41 -16.61 15.73
N ARG A 46 -5.79 -15.84 16.74
CA ARG A 46 -6.72 -14.70 16.69
C ARG A 46 -6.13 -13.52 17.44
N LEU A 47 -6.14 -12.34 16.83
CA LEU A 47 -5.55 -11.12 17.40
C LEU A 47 -6.53 -9.95 17.38
N ASN A 48 -6.41 -9.09 18.40
CA ASN A 48 -7.06 -7.79 18.43
C ASN A 48 -6.17 -6.81 17.65
N VAL A 49 -6.59 -6.48 16.44
CA VAL A 49 -5.82 -5.63 15.53
C VAL A 49 -6.45 -4.24 15.49
N GLN A 50 -5.70 -3.23 15.93
CA GLN A 50 -6.07 -1.84 15.76
C GLN A 50 -5.67 -1.38 14.35
N LEU A 51 -6.66 -1.18 13.48
CA LEU A 51 -6.47 -0.69 12.12
C LEU A 51 -6.62 0.82 12.04
N PHE A 52 -5.56 1.48 11.56
CA PHE A 52 -5.53 2.89 11.24
C PHE A 52 -5.89 3.09 9.77
N MET A 53 -7.19 3.15 9.47
CA MET A 53 -7.66 3.42 8.12
C MET A 53 -7.66 4.93 7.84
N TRP A 54 -7.72 5.30 6.57
CA TRP A 54 -7.76 6.71 6.18
C TRP A 54 -8.95 7.47 6.76
N SER A 55 -10.10 6.83 6.90
CA SER A 55 -11.33 7.45 7.40
C SER A 55 -11.49 7.38 8.91
N GLN A 56 -10.92 6.36 9.57
CA GLN A 56 -11.18 6.07 10.97
C GLN A 56 -10.13 5.11 11.54
N VAL A 57 -10.04 5.05 12.86
CA VAL A 57 -9.33 3.99 13.58
C VAL A 57 -10.37 3.02 14.15
N LYS A 58 -10.20 1.71 13.95
CA LYS A 58 -11.11 0.68 14.49
C LYS A 58 -10.34 -0.57 14.89
N ILE A 59 -10.79 -1.22 15.96
CA ILE A 59 -10.23 -2.49 16.42
C ILE A 59 -11.07 -3.63 15.83
N PHE A 60 -10.41 -4.68 15.36
CA PHE A 60 -11.02 -5.90 14.84
C PHE A 60 -10.43 -7.14 15.51
N HIS A 61 -11.26 -8.13 15.79
CA HIS A 61 -10.83 -9.46 16.25
C HIS A 61 -10.55 -10.35 15.02
N MET A 62 -9.33 -10.29 14.49
CA MET A 62 -8.98 -10.91 13.21
C MET A 62 -8.38 -12.30 13.39
N TYR A 63 -8.64 -13.21 12.45
CA TYR A 63 -7.97 -14.51 12.40
C TYR A 63 -6.61 -14.37 11.70
N VAL A 64 -5.57 -15.00 12.24
CA VAL A 64 -4.25 -15.02 11.63
C VAL A 64 -4.10 -16.31 10.84
N VAL A 65 -3.89 -16.19 9.53
CA VAL A 65 -3.52 -17.32 8.67
C VAL A 65 -2.05 -17.23 8.30
N LYS A 66 -1.34 -18.36 8.33
CA LYS A 66 0.09 -18.42 7.99
C LYS A 66 0.39 -19.50 6.96
N ASN A 67 1.36 -19.22 6.11
CA ASN A 67 1.88 -20.13 5.10
C ASN A 67 0.81 -20.68 4.14
N VAL A 68 -0.14 -19.84 3.73
CA VAL A 68 -1.12 -20.20 2.72
C VAL A 68 -0.42 -20.24 1.36
N PRO A 69 -0.40 -21.37 0.62
CA PRO A 69 0.23 -21.43 -0.69
C PRO A 69 -0.61 -20.66 -1.73
N VAL A 70 0.05 -19.74 -2.44
CA VAL A 70 -0.55 -18.88 -3.47
C VAL A 70 0.28 -18.95 -4.74
N GLN A 71 -0.34 -19.39 -5.83
CA GLN A 71 0.27 -19.41 -7.17
C GLN A 71 -0.19 -18.18 -7.96
N ILE A 72 0.73 -17.33 -8.38
CA ILE A 72 0.42 -16.22 -9.30
C ILE A 72 0.30 -16.75 -10.72
N LYS A 73 -0.74 -16.35 -11.47
CA LYS A 73 -0.91 -16.78 -12.86
C LYS A 73 0.24 -16.26 -13.72
N GLY A 74 1.06 -17.17 -14.25
CA GLY A 74 2.25 -16.82 -15.03
C GLY A 74 3.40 -16.23 -14.19
N GLY A 75 3.35 -16.39 -12.87
CA GLY A 75 4.34 -15.88 -11.92
C GLY A 75 4.77 -16.94 -10.89
N PRO A 76 5.39 -16.53 -9.78
CA PRO A 76 5.90 -17.46 -8.78
C PRO A 76 4.79 -18.05 -7.87
N LEU A 77 5.12 -19.20 -7.26
CA LEU A 77 4.43 -19.73 -6.09
C LEU A 77 5.05 -19.12 -4.83
N PHE A 78 4.23 -18.70 -3.87
CA PHE A 78 4.70 -18.17 -2.60
C PHE A 78 3.80 -18.55 -1.42
N LEU A 79 4.31 -18.32 -0.20
CA LEU A 79 3.58 -18.54 1.05
C LEU A 79 3.07 -17.21 1.60
N LEU A 80 1.75 -17.04 1.63
CA LEU A 80 1.08 -15.86 2.14
C LEU A 80 0.82 -15.99 3.64
N ASN A 81 1.09 -14.91 4.37
CA ASN A 81 0.59 -14.69 5.73
C ASN A 81 -0.41 -13.53 5.67
N GLY A 82 -1.51 -13.60 6.41
CA GLY A 82 -2.53 -12.57 6.37
C GLY A 82 -3.48 -12.57 7.56
N LEU A 83 -4.29 -11.51 7.61
CA LEU A 83 -5.31 -11.27 8.61
C LEU A 83 -6.68 -11.39 7.95
N VAL A 84 -7.49 -12.32 8.43
CA VAL A 84 -8.86 -12.53 7.97
C VAL A 84 -9.80 -11.76 8.90
N PHE A 85 -10.66 -10.91 8.33
CA PHE A 85 -11.69 -10.23 9.10
C PHE A 85 -12.69 -11.21 9.74
N PRO A 86 -13.32 -10.84 10.87
CA PRO A 86 -14.45 -11.59 11.37
C PRO A 86 -15.64 -11.52 10.40
N LYS A 87 -16.48 -12.57 10.44
CA LYS A 87 -17.67 -12.68 9.58
C LYS A 87 -18.60 -11.47 9.80
N GLY A 88 -19.01 -10.83 8.72
CA GLY A 88 -19.92 -9.66 8.77
C GLY A 88 -19.27 -8.33 9.18
N GLU A 89 -17.98 -8.32 9.55
CA GLU A 89 -17.28 -7.12 10.03
C GLU A 89 -16.28 -6.54 9.02
N THR A 90 -16.20 -7.09 7.81
CA THR A 90 -15.25 -6.63 6.79
C THR A 90 -15.59 -5.19 6.36
N PRO A 91 -14.63 -4.24 6.43
CA PRO A 91 -14.83 -2.88 5.97
C PRO A 91 -15.18 -2.83 4.47
N SER A 92 -16.06 -1.91 4.07
CA SER A 92 -16.56 -1.80 2.69
C SER A 92 -15.50 -1.49 1.63
N HIS A 93 -14.35 -0.95 2.02
CA HIS A 93 -13.23 -0.67 1.11
C HIS A 93 -12.29 -1.86 0.91
N VAL A 94 -12.38 -2.90 1.75
CA VAL A 94 -11.66 -4.15 1.56
C VAL A 94 -12.45 -4.96 0.54
N LEU A 95 -11.97 -4.98 -0.71
CA LEU A 95 -12.71 -5.57 -1.82
C LEU A 95 -12.76 -7.10 -1.70
N ASP A 96 -11.62 -7.73 -1.42
CA ASP A 96 -11.53 -9.19 -1.33
C ASP A 96 -10.26 -9.62 -0.55
N ILE A 97 -9.16 -9.92 -1.25
CA ILE A 97 -7.83 -10.17 -0.69
C ILE A 97 -6.96 -8.97 -1.05
N MET A 98 -6.53 -8.18 -0.06
CA MET A 98 -5.64 -7.03 -0.24
C MET A 98 -4.20 -7.49 0.00
N LEU A 99 -3.39 -7.51 -1.04
CA LEU A 99 -1.98 -7.90 -1.00
C LEU A 99 -1.15 -6.72 -0.49
N ASP A 100 -0.45 -6.93 0.61
CA ASP A 100 0.26 -5.90 1.34
C ASP A 100 1.67 -5.65 0.82
N ASN A 101 2.21 -4.52 1.28
CA ASN A 101 3.59 -4.15 1.07
C ASN A 101 4.59 -5.25 1.51
N GLY A 102 4.43 -5.79 2.73
CA GLY A 102 5.38 -6.77 3.27
C GLY A 102 5.53 -7.97 2.34
N THR A 103 4.42 -8.47 1.80
CA THR A 103 4.44 -9.53 0.80
C THR A 103 5.10 -9.09 -0.51
N LEU A 104 4.76 -7.92 -1.05
CA LEU A 104 5.40 -7.39 -2.27
C LEU A 104 6.92 -7.26 -2.15
N ARG A 105 7.41 -6.83 -0.99
CA ARG A 105 8.85 -6.75 -0.68
C ARG A 105 9.50 -8.13 -0.64
N LYS A 106 8.89 -9.07 0.07
CA LYS A 106 9.40 -10.46 0.16
C LYS A 106 9.51 -11.10 -1.21
N LEU A 107 8.51 -10.87 -2.06
CA LEU A 107 8.48 -11.35 -3.44
C LEU A 107 9.48 -10.62 -4.36
N GLY A 108 10.14 -9.58 -3.86
CA GLY A 108 11.09 -8.77 -4.63
C GLY A 108 10.46 -8.07 -5.82
N VAL A 109 9.17 -7.72 -5.72
CA VAL A 109 8.39 -7.21 -6.84
C VAL A 109 8.84 -5.81 -7.24
N ILE A 110 8.81 -5.55 -8.54
CA ILE A 110 8.88 -4.20 -9.10
C ILE A 110 7.52 -3.88 -9.70
N GLN A 111 6.86 -2.83 -9.23
CA GLN A 111 5.61 -2.35 -9.79
C GLN A 111 5.86 -1.12 -10.67
N SER A 112 5.60 -1.25 -11.96
CA SER A 112 5.59 -0.12 -12.91
C SER A 112 4.17 0.35 -13.13
N PHE A 113 3.93 1.64 -12.92
CA PHE A 113 2.64 2.28 -13.17
C PHE A 113 2.62 2.88 -14.57
N HIS A 114 1.50 2.70 -15.27
CA HIS A 114 1.25 3.20 -16.61
C HIS A 114 -0.10 3.91 -16.61
N ARG A 115 -0.35 4.77 -17.61
CA ARG A 115 -1.56 5.62 -17.67
C ARG A 115 -2.88 4.88 -17.37
N ASN A 116 -3.00 3.63 -17.78
CA ASN A 116 -4.24 2.85 -17.65
C ASN A 116 -4.09 1.53 -16.87
N HIS A 117 -2.88 1.11 -16.50
CA HIS A 117 -2.65 -0.17 -15.81
C HIS A 117 -1.38 -0.09 -14.95
N SER A 118 -1.15 -1.11 -14.13
CA SER A 118 0.15 -1.35 -13.51
C SER A 118 0.66 -2.75 -13.84
N THR A 119 1.97 -2.89 -13.97
CA THR A 119 2.63 -4.16 -14.27
C THR A 119 3.49 -4.54 -13.08
N LEU A 120 3.32 -5.77 -12.58
CA LEU A 120 4.21 -6.36 -11.59
C LEU A 120 5.25 -7.23 -12.29
N TYR A 121 6.52 -6.92 -12.07
CA TYR A 121 7.64 -7.74 -12.48
C TYR A 121 8.14 -8.53 -11.28
N PHE A 122 8.38 -9.82 -11.48
CA PHE A 122 8.94 -10.74 -10.51
C PHE A 122 10.34 -11.12 -10.99
N PRO A 123 11.40 -10.42 -10.55
CA PRO A 123 12.75 -10.57 -11.14
C PRO A 123 13.43 -11.90 -10.81
N SER A 124 12.94 -12.63 -9.81
CA SER A 124 13.40 -13.97 -9.45
C SER A 124 12.28 -14.97 -9.73
N ASN A 125 12.67 -16.09 -10.36
CA ASN A 125 11.81 -17.25 -10.61
C ASN A 125 11.87 -18.27 -9.46
N ASP A 126 12.66 -17.99 -8.41
CA ASP A 126 12.87 -18.95 -7.33
C ASP A 126 11.62 -19.07 -6.46
N LEU A 127 11.39 -20.26 -5.91
CA LEU A 127 10.38 -20.45 -4.86
C LEU A 127 10.78 -19.57 -3.66
N ILE A 128 10.05 -18.49 -3.45
CA ILE A 128 10.31 -17.57 -2.33
C ILE A 128 9.67 -18.17 -1.09
N TYR A 129 10.41 -19.07 -0.44
CA TYR A 129 10.11 -19.51 0.91
C TYR A 129 10.25 -18.32 1.86
N ALA A 130 9.20 -18.03 2.62
CA ALA A 130 9.16 -16.91 3.55
C ALA A 130 10.40 -16.93 4.46
N SER A 131 11.27 -15.91 4.33
CA SER A 131 12.43 -15.77 5.20
C SER A 131 11.97 -15.44 6.63
N LYS A 132 12.67 -15.98 7.64
CA LYS A 132 12.37 -15.86 9.07
C LYS A 132 12.50 -14.46 9.68
N LYS A 133 12.99 -13.45 8.95
CA LYS A 133 13.17 -12.11 9.54
C LYS A 133 11.83 -11.37 9.57
N GLU A 134 11.42 -11.02 10.77
CA GLU A 134 10.27 -10.17 11.05
C GLU A 134 10.42 -8.87 10.27
N ASP A 135 9.68 -8.82 9.18
CA ASP A 135 9.56 -7.65 8.35
C ASP A 135 8.68 -6.66 9.09
N CYS A 136 9.32 -5.68 9.73
CA CYS A 136 8.64 -4.53 10.32
C CYS A 136 7.61 -3.97 9.32
N PRO A 137 6.38 -3.63 9.76
CA PRO A 137 5.37 -3.01 8.91
C PRO A 137 5.90 -1.65 8.42
N MET A 138 6.39 -1.63 7.18
CA MET A 138 6.89 -0.42 6.55
C MET A 138 5.79 0.18 5.69
N GLN A 139 5.58 1.50 5.79
CA GLN A 139 4.90 2.24 4.74
C GLN A 139 5.93 2.88 3.81
N TYR A 140 5.64 2.94 2.52
CA TYR A 140 6.54 3.54 1.56
C TYR A 140 6.32 5.03 1.46
N VAL A 141 7.22 5.77 2.10
CA VAL A 141 7.17 7.22 2.05
C VAL A 141 8.39 7.82 1.35
N ILE A 142 8.17 8.97 0.74
CA ILE A 142 9.22 9.85 0.23
C ILE A 142 9.08 11.23 0.87
N LYS A 143 10.20 11.95 0.94
CA LYS A 143 10.23 13.34 1.38
C LYS A 143 10.07 14.26 0.17
N GLY A 144 9.13 15.19 0.26
CA GLY A 144 8.96 16.28 -0.69
C GLY A 144 9.00 17.63 0.02
N TYR A 145 8.93 18.71 -0.75
CA TYR A 145 8.80 20.06 -0.24
C TYR A 145 7.64 20.75 -0.94
N LEU A 146 6.77 21.42 -0.18
CA LEU A 146 5.75 22.27 -0.73
C LEU A 146 6.35 23.61 -1.16
N SER A 147 6.00 24.07 -2.36
CA SER A 147 6.27 25.44 -2.80
C SER A 147 5.41 26.41 -2.00
N SER A 148 5.99 27.13 -1.06
CA SER A 148 5.42 28.36 -0.51
C SER A 148 6.30 29.56 -0.91
N PRO A 149 5.74 30.76 -1.16
CA PRO A 149 6.50 31.93 -1.59
C PRO A 149 7.64 32.37 -0.65
N LYS A 150 7.72 31.83 0.58
CA LYS A 150 8.68 32.31 1.60
C LYS A 150 9.56 31.21 2.24
N VAL A 151 9.11 29.95 2.30
CA VAL A 151 9.87 28.84 2.90
C VAL A 151 9.47 27.51 2.23
N ALA A 152 10.44 26.69 1.82
CA ALA A 152 10.18 25.32 1.39
C ALA A 152 9.92 24.44 2.62
N THR A 153 8.67 24.01 2.82
CA THR A 153 8.30 23.15 3.97
C THR A 153 8.35 21.69 3.56
N GLN A 154 9.12 20.88 4.29
CA GLN A 154 9.21 19.44 4.05
C GLN A 154 7.88 18.76 4.39
N VAL A 155 7.46 17.83 3.53
CA VAL A 155 6.27 16.98 3.68
C VAL A 155 6.62 15.51 3.50
N ILE A 156 5.86 14.65 4.17
CA ILE A 156 5.93 13.18 4.04
C ILE A 156 4.84 12.73 3.07
N ILE A 157 5.24 12.05 2.01
CA ILE A 157 4.37 11.60 0.93
C ILE A 157 4.32 10.07 0.96
N HIS A 158 3.16 9.50 1.24
CA HIS A 158 2.91 8.05 1.20
C HIS A 158 2.52 7.59 -0.20
N MET A 159 3.12 6.49 -0.67
CA MET A 159 2.86 5.89 -1.96
C MET A 159 1.87 4.72 -1.78
N ASP A 160 0.61 4.92 -2.16
CA ASP A 160 -0.48 3.99 -1.83
C ASP A 160 -1.28 3.62 -3.10
N SER A 161 -1.06 2.44 -3.64
CA SER A 161 -1.77 1.91 -4.81
C SER A 161 -3.20 1.48 -4.50
N GLY A 162 -3.55 1.23 -3.23
CA GLY A 162 -4.92 0.99 -2.78
C GLY A 162 -5.76 2.27 -2.75
N ALA A 163 -5.11 3.42 -2.55
CA ALA A 163 -5.76 4.72 -2.67
C ALA A 163 -6.08 5.05 -4.14
N SER A 164 -7.36 5.30 -4.44
CA SER A 164 -7.79 5.62 -5.81
C SER A 164 -7.28 6.96 -6.35
N THR A 165 -7.05 7.95 -5.49
CA THR A 165 -6.70 9.32 -5.86
C THR A 165 -5.70 9.93 -4.87
N LEU A 166 -5.34 11.19 -5.07
CA LEU A 166 -4.50 11.95 -4.16
C LEU A 166 -5.28 12.38 -2.91
N PHE A 167 -4.68 12.17 -1.74
CA PHE A 167 -5.19 12.70 -0.48
C PHE A 167 -4.21 13.66 0.18
N VAL A 168 -4.73 14.62 0.94
CA VAL A 168 -3.94 15.53 1.78
C VAL A 168 -4.48 15.51 3.21
N SER A 169 -3.59 15.60 4.20
CA SER A 169 -3.99 15.67 5.60
C SER A 169 -4.36 17.09 6.04
N LYS A 170 -5.01 17.21 7.20
CA LYS A 170 -5.31 18.52 7.80
C LYS A 170 -4.04 19.32 8.11
N ARG A 171 -2.94 18.64 8.45
CA ARG A 171 -1.62 19.27 8.62
C ARG A 171 -1.15 19.90 7.30
N CYS A 172 -1.20 19.16 6.20
CA CYS A 172 -0.82 19.68 4.89
C CYS A 172 -1.71 20.87 4.47
N MET A 173 -3.02 20.80 4.75
CA MET A 173 -3.95 21.91 4.52
C MET A 173 -3.56 23.18 5.28
N SER A 174 -3.16 23.03 6.55
CA SER A 174 -2.65 24.14 7.38
C SER A 174 -1.37 24.74 6.80
N LEU A 175 -0.42 23.90 6.36
CA LEU A 175 0.82 24.34 5.71
C LEU A 175 0.57 25.12 4.41
N LEU A 176 -0.50 24.78 3.68
CA LEU A 176 -0.92 25.48 2.47
C LEU A 176 -1.82 26.69 2.75
N ASN A 177 -2.17 26.95 4.02
CA ASN A 177 -3.14 27.94 4.46
C ASN A 177 -4.49 27.84 3.69
N ARG A 178 -5.03 26.62 3.62
CA ARG A 178 -6.28 26.30 2.91
C ARG A 178 -7.29 25.65 3.84
N THR A 179 -8.57 25.97 3.65
CA THR A 179 -9.70 25.38 4.38
C THR A 179 -10.38 24.24 3.62
N LEU A 180 -10.23 24.19 2.29
CA LEU A 180 -10.78 23.15 1.41
C LEU A 180 -9.69 22.52 0.56
N PRO A 181 -9.74 21.19 0.29
CA PRO A 181 -8.73 20.51 -0.52
C PRO A 181 -8.43 21.26 -1.83
N PRO A 182 -7.15 21.57 -2.12
CA PRO A 182 -6.79 22.31 -3.32
C PRO A 182 -7.07 21.48 -4.58
N ARG A 183 -7.13 22.12 -5.74
CA ARG A 183 -7.23 21.41 -7.04
C ARG A 183 -5.87 21.00 -7.61
N HIS A 184 -4.81 21.63 -7.13
CA HIS A 184 -3.44 21.40 -7.54
C HIS A 184 -2.49 21.70 -6.38
N ILE A 185 -1.36 20.99 -6.35
CA ILE A 185 -0.27 21.17 -5.40
C ILE A 185 1.02 21.04 -6.18
N ASN A 186 1.91 22.02 -5.99
CA ASN A 186 3.25 22.00 -6.54
C ASN A 186 4.20 21.51 -5.46
N MET A 187 4.90 20.41 -5.75
CA MET A 187 5.85 19.79 -4.85
C MET A 187 7.20 19.66 -5.51
N LEU A 188 8.25 20.03 -4.79
CA LEU A 188 9.60 19.70 -5.17
C LEU A 188 9.97 18.37 -4.53
N ILE A 189 10.29 17.39 -5.35
CA ILE A 189 10.82 16.10 -4.90
C ILE A 189 12.33 16.09 -5.14
N ARG A 190 13.08 15.62 -4.13
CA ARG A 190 14.55 15.45 -4.19
C ARG A 190 15.32 16.73 -4.54
N ASN A 191 14.77 17.90 -4.26
CA ASN A 191 15.34 19.22 -4.57
C ASN A 191 15.67 19.43 -6.07
N LYS A 192 15.08 18.63 -6.96
CA LYS A 192 15.43 18.63 -8.39
C LYS A 192 14.24 18.55 -9.32
N LEU A 193 13.12 17.96 -8.87
CA LEU A 193 11.98 17.73 -9.74
C LEU A 193 10.70 18.34 -9.18
N TRP A 194 10.13 19.28 -9.92
CA TRP A 194 8.80 19.81 -9.64
C TRP A 194 7.74 18.85 -10.16
N LEU A 195 6.95 18.31 -9.23
CA LEU A 195 5.71 17.61 -9.52
C LEU A 195 4.53 18.55 -9.33
N HIS A 196 3.71 18.62 -10.37
CA HIS A 196 2.47 19.37 -10.39
C HIS A 196 1.31 18.38 -10.31
N THR A 197 0.57 18.40 -9.21
CA THR A 197 -0.65 17.59 -9.09
C THR A 197 -1.78 18.33 -9.76
N ASN A 198 -2.59 17.61 -10.52
CA ASN A 198 -3.79 18.13 -11.16
C ASN A 198 -4.88 17.06 -11.05
N GLY A 199 -6.04 17.41 -10.48
CA GLY A 199 -7.18 16.51 -10.40
C GLY A 199 -7.91 16.59 -9.06
N LEU A 200 -8.74 15.58 -8.79
CA LEU A 200 -9.52 15.49 -7.55
C LEU A 200 -8.60 15.16 -6.37
N ILE A 201 -8.43 16.12 -5.47
CA ILE A 201 -7.72 15.92 -4.20
C ILE A 201 -8.76 15.79 -3.08
N LYS A 202 -8.62 14.75 -2.26
CA LYS A 202 -9.52 14.50 -1.12
C LYS A 202 -8.81 14.78 0.20
N LEU A 203 -9.59 15.11 1.24
CA LEU A 203 -9.05 15.23 2.60
C LEU A 203 -8.89 13.83 3.21
N ALA A 204 -7.71 13.54 3.77
CA ALA A 204 -7.49 12.34 4.58
C ALA A 204 -8.15 12.52 5.96
N GLY A 205 -8.74 11.45 6.50
CA GLY A 205 -9.35 11.46 7.84
C GLY A 205 -8.32 11.38 8.98
N ASN A 206 -7.05 11.08 8.68
CA ASN A 206 -5.96 11.07 9.65
C ASN A 206 -4.78 11.97 9.18
N ASN A 207 -3.82 12.20 10.09
CA ASN A 207 -2.62 13.01 9.84
C ASN A 207 -1.33 12.15 9.84
N ALA A 208 -1.44 10.85 9.59
CA ALA A 208 -0.27 9.95 9.60
C ALA A 208 0.78 10.34 8.54
N HIS A 209 0.31 10.84 7.39
CA HIS A 209 1.17 11.43 6.36
C HIS A 209 0.60 12.77 5.90
N ASP A 210 1.44 13.61 5.31
CA ASP A 210 0.99 14.90 4.79
C ASP A 210 0.19 14.72 3.49
N ILE A 211 0.66 13.81 2.64
CA ILE A 211 0.12 13.57 1.30
C ILE A 211 0.11 12.07 1.01
N VAL A 212 -0.91 11.59 0.31
CA VAL A 212 -0.98 10.21 -0.21
C VAL A 212 -1.08 10.27 -1.72
N PHE A 213 -0.13 9.66 -2.42
CA PHE A 213 -0.18 9.44 -3.85
C PHE A 213 -0.91 8.15 -4.15
N GLY A 214 -2.19 8.30 -4.49
CA GLY A 214 -3.02 7.22 -4.99
C GLY A 214 -2.62 6.77 -6.39
N TYR A 215 -3.14 5.61 -6.78
CA TYR A 215 -2.93 4.99 -8.09
C TYR A 215 -3.02 5.95 -9.26
N GLN A 216 -4.09 6.74 -9.36
CA GLN A 216 -4.27 7.66 -10.50
C GLN A 216 -3.09 8.62 -10.66
N PHE A 217 -2.53 9.10 -9.55
CA PHE A 217 -1.38 9.98 -9.57
C PHE A 217 -0.10 9.19 -9.93
N LEU A 218 0.09 8.01 -9.34
CA LEU A 218 1.24 7.13 -9.64
C LEU A 218 1.29 6.77 -11.13
N SER A 219 0.15 6.39 -11.71
CA SER A 219 -0.02 6.02 -13.12
C SER A 219 0.15 7.16 -14.08
N ARG A 220 -0.44 8.33 -13.78
CA ARG A 220 -0.29 9.51 -14.64
C ARG A 220 1.17 9.93 -14.79
N ASN A 221 1.98 9.69 -13.77
CA ASN A 221 3.37 10.14 -13.72
C ASN A 221 4.38 9.01 -13.99
N ASN A 222 3.94 7.80 -14.38
CA ASN A 222 4.82 6.66 -14.65
C ASN A 222 5.82 6.36 -13.52
N PHE A 223 5.31 6.28 -12.29
CA PHE A 223 6.11 5.83 -11.16
C PHE A 223 6.51 4.36 -11.33
N ILE A 224 7.67 4.01 -10.79
CA ILE A 224 8.12 2.62 -10.62
C ILE A 224 8.53 2.45 -9.17
N LEU A 225 8.00 1.42 -8.51
CA LEU A 225 8.33 1.06 -7.14
C LEU A 225 9.10 -0.26 -7.14
N ASP A 226 10.32 -0.24 -6.64
CA ASP A 226 11.15 -1.41 -6.41
C ASP A 226 11.12 -1.71 -4.91
N TYR A 227 10.29 -2.69 -4.56
CA TYR A 227 9.98 -3.02 -3.18
C TYR A 227 11.16 -3.68 -2.45
N LYS A 228 11.96 -4.47 -3.17
CA LYS A 228 13.14 -5.14 -2.59
C LYS A 228 14.21 -4.14 -2.19
N ASN A 229 14.51 -3.20 -3.09
CA ASN A 229 15.60 -2.26 -2.89
C ASN A 229 15.17 -0.98 -2.18
N LEU A 230 13.88 -0.86 -1.83
CA LEU A 230 13.28 0.33 -1.22
C LEU A 230 13.56 1.57 -2.07
N LYS A 231 13.32 1.46 -3.38
CA LYS A 231 13.55 2.55 -4.34
C LYS A 231 12.28 2.90 -5.07
N MET A 232 12.13 4.19 -5.33
CA MET A 232 11.14 4.73 -6.24
C MET A 232 11.88 5.38 -7.40
N TYR A 233 11.42 5.10 -8.61
CA TYR A 233 11.87 5.77 -9.81
C TYR A 233 10.71 6.52 -10.44
N LEU A 234 11.02 7.67 -11.02
CA LEU A 234 10.07 8.48 -11.74
C LEU A 234 10.61 8.77 -13.13
N LYS A 235 9.86 8.38 -14.17
CA LYS A 235 10.26 8.57 -15.56
C LYS A 235 9.74 9.90 -16.11
N VAL A 236 10.64 10.85 -16.36
CA VAL A 236 10.33 12.17 -16.95
C VAL A 236 11.15 12.38 -18.20
N ASN A 237 10.51 12.62 -19.35
CA ASN A 237 11.17 12.86 -20.64
C ASN A 237 12.25 11.80 -20.99
N GLY A 238 11.99 10.53 -20.68
CA GLY A 238 12.92 9.42 -20.92
C GLY A 238 14.02 9.25 -19.86
N GLN A 239 14.19 10.19 -18.93
CA GLN A 239 15.14 10.09 -17.82
C GLN A 239 14.48 9.54 -16.56
N TYR A 240 15.24 8.77 -15.77
CA TYR A 240 14.78 8.20 -14.50
C TYR A 240 15.34 8.99 -13.32
N TYR A 241 14.45 9.42 -12.43
CA TYR A 241 14.78 10.10 -11.18
C TYR A 241 14.57 9.13 -10.02
N GLU A 242 15.67 8.75 -9.36
CA GLU A 242 15.65 7.82 -8.23
C GLU A 242 15.44 8.57 -6.89
N SER A 243 14.59 8.00 -6.02
CA SER A 243 14.48 8.34 -4.61
C SER A 243 14.48 7.07 -3.75
N LYS A 244 15.15 7.13 -2.60
CA LYS A 244 15.02 6.10 -1.56
C LYS A 244 13.63 6.21 -0.94
N LEU A 245 12.95 5.07 -0.80
CA LEU A 245 11.77 4.93 0.03
C LEU A 245 12.26 4.79 1.47
N SER A 246 11.81 5.68 2.36
CA SER A 246 11.98 5.44 3.79
C SER A 246 10.85 4.55 4.28
N ALA A 247 11.24 3.55 5.06
CA ALA A 247 10.34 2.79 5.89
C ALA A 247 10.07 3.59 7.15
N GLU A 248 8.94 4.28 7.22
CA GLU A 248 8.49 4.81 8.51
C GLU A 248 7.75 3.70 9.24
N LEU A 249 8.22 3.43 10.47
CA LEU A 249 7.58 2.50 11.40
C LEU A 249 6.17 3.03 11.69
N VAL A 250 5.15 2.32 11.21
CA VAL A 250 3.82 2.46 11.81
C VAL A 250 3.89 1.64 13.09
N ALA A 251 3.97 2.31 14.23
CA ALA A 251 3.90 1.63 15.52
C ALA A 251 2.57 0.87 15.60
N LEU A 252 2.61 -0.46 15.40
CA LEU A 252 1.54 -1.34 15.83
C LEU A 252 1.64 -1.41 17.35
N ASN A 253 0.73 -0.73 18.05
CA ASN A 253 0.59 -0.96 19.49
C ASN A 253 -0.10 -2.31 19.67
N GLU A 254 0.70 -3.36 19.88
CA GLU A 254 0.19 -4.64 20.36
C GLU A 254 -0.29 -4.46 21.81
N GLY A 255 -1.60 -4.37 21.99
CA GLY A 255 -2.21 -4.53 23.31
C GLY A 255 -2.09 -5.99 23.72
N LYS A 256 -1.05 -6.35 24.47
CA LYS A 256 -0.98 -7.64 25.16
C LYS A 256 -1.92 -7.60 26.36
N GLU A 257 -2.83 -8.58 26.46
CA GLU A 257 -3.58 -8.82 27.70
C GLU A 257 -2.61 -9.22 28.80
N ASN A 258 -2.60 -8.47 29.90
CA ASN A 258 -2.19 -9.05 31.18
C ASN A 258 -3.30 -10.05 31.57
N LYS A 259 -2.90 -11.32 31.73
CA LYS A 259 -3.73 -12.36 32.32
C LYS A 259 -4.16 -12.00 33.74
#